data_AF-A0A7Y2NNZ9-F1
#
_entry.id   AF-A0A7Y2NNZ9-F1
#
_cell.length_a   1.000
_cell.length_b   1.000
_cell.length_c   1.000
_cell.angle_alpha   90.00
_cell.angle_beta   90.00
_cell.angle_gamma   90.00
#
_symmetry.space_group_name_H-M   'P 1'
#
loop_
_entity.id
_entity.type
_entity.pdbx_description
1 polymer ?
#
loop_
_entity_poly.entity_id
_entity_poly.type
_entity_poly.pdbx_seq_one_letter_code
_entity_poly.pdbx_strand_id
1 'polypeptide(L)' 'IMVETQFMSEAVKIAYKVAETGDSVLLSPACASFDLFDNYEDRGRQFKEAVRKL' A
#
# COMPACT_ATOMS: atom_id res chain seq x y z
N ILE A 1 -10.09 -10.14 -5.91
CA ILE A 1 -10.87 -9.52 -4.80
C ILE A 1 -10.58 -8.04 -4.77
N MET A 2 -11.61 -7.20 -4.57
CA MET A 2 -11.43 -5.77 -4.34
C MET A 2 -11.72 -5.47 -2.88
N VAL A 3 -10.82 -4.75 -2.22
CA VAL A 3 -10.94 -4.37 -0.82
C VAL A 3 -10.64 -2.88 -0.71
N GLU A 4 -11.58 -2.13 -0.14
CA GLU A 4 -11.41 -0.71 0.12
C GLU A 4 -10.77 -0.52 1.49
N THR A 5 -9.78 0.37 1.56
CA THR A 5 -9.09 0.71 2.82
C THR A 5 -8.83 2.21 2.85
N GLN A 6 -8.71 2.77 4.05
CA GLN A 6 -8.47 4.20 4.26
C GLN A 6 -7.01 4.53 4.55
N PHE A 7 -6.17 3.54 4.89
CA PHE A 7 -4.78 3.74 5.30
C PHE A 7 -3.84 2.77 4.58
N MET A 8 -2.65 3.26 4.21
CA MET A 8 -1.61 2.46 3.54
C MET A 8 -1.21 1.22 4.35
N SER A 9 -1.13 1.34 5.68
CA SER A 9 -0.81 0.24 6.57
C SER A 9 -1.81 -0.92 6.48
N GLU A 10 -3.10 -0.61 6.40
CA GLU A 10 -4.16 -1.62 6.27
C GLU A 10 -4.14 -2.26 4.88
N ALA A 11 -3.94 -1.47 3.82
CA ALA A 11 -3.78 -1.98 2.46
C ALA A 11 -2.64 -3.02 2.37
N VAL A 12 -1.48 -2.69 2.97
CA VAL A 12 -0.30 -3.57 2.96
C VAL A 12 -0.53 -4.85 3.79
N LYS A 13 -1.17 -4.75 4.97
CA LYS A 13 -1.51 -5.94 5.79
C LYS A 13 -2.47 -6.88 5.07
N ILE A 14 -3.48 -6.34 4.39
CA ILE A 14 -4.45 -7.14 3.66
C ILE A 14 -3.79 -7.78 2.45
N ALA A 15 -2.98 -7.03 1.70
CA ALA A 15 -2.19 -7.58 0.59
C ALA A 15 -1.28 -8.73 1.06
N TYR A 16 -0.59 -8.59 2.20
CA TYR A 16 0.24 -9.65 2.76
C TYR A 16 -0.55 -10.90 3.17
N LYS A 17 -1.75 -10.73 3.74
CA LYS A 17 -2.62 -11.86 4.13
C LYS A 17 -3.20 -12.61 2.93
N VAL A 18 -3.35 -11.94 1.80
CA VAL A 18 -3.96 -12.50 0.58
C VAL A 18 -2.89 -13.09 -0.34
N ALA A 19 -1.69 -12.52 -0.38
CA ALA A 19 -0.59 -12.98 -1.21
C ALA A 19 -0.04 -14.32 -0.73
N GLU A 20 0.34 -15.18 -1.67
CA GLU A 20 0.98 -16.46 -1.39
C GLU A 20 2.51 -16.38 -1.63
N THR A 21 3.22 -17.44 -1.22
CA THR A 21 4.65 -17.51 -1.46
C THR A 21 4.94 -17.55 -2.96
N GLY A 22 5.70 -16.56 -3.44
CA GLY A 22 6.03 -16.41 -4.86
C GLY A 22 5.28 -15.26 -5.54
N ASP A 23 4.25 -14.70 -4.91
CA ASP A 23 3.55 -13.53 -5.43
C ASP A 23 4.34 -12.23 -5.23
N SER A 24 4.02 -11.23 -6.06
CA SER A 24 4.56 -9.88 -5.95
C SER A 24 3.45 -8.86 -5.68
N VAL A 25 3.67 -7.99 -4.69
CA VAL A 25 2.74 -6.91 -4.35
C VAL A 25 3.25 -5.59 -4.94
N LEU A 26 2.45 -4.98 -5.82
CA LEU A 26 2.78 -3.73 -6.50
C LEU A 26 1.90 -2.58 -6.02
N LEU A 27 2.51 -1.47 -5.61
CA LEU A 27 1.81 -0.21 -5.39
C LEU A 27 1.69 0.56 -6.72
N SER A 28 0.49 0.58 -7.33
CA SER A 28 0.20 1.31 -8.57
C SER A 28 -1.06 2.20 -8.47
N PRO A 29 -0.99 3.30 -7.70
CA PRO A 29 -2.10 4.25 -7.56
C PRO A 29 -2.21 5.09 -8.83
N ALA A 30 -3.18 4.75 -9.68
CA ALA A 30 -3.48 5.43 -10.96
C ALA A 30 -3.97 6.90 -10.82
N CYS A 31 -3.83 7.52 -9.64
CA CYS A 31 -4.28 8.86 -9.31
C CYS A 31 -3.19 9.67 -8.57
N ALA A 32 -3.27 11.00 -8.72
CA ALA A 32 -2.44 11.94 -7.98
C ALA A 32 -2.74 11.86 -6.47
N SER A 33 -1.71 12.00 -5.63
CA SER A 33 -1.71 11.63 -4.22
C SER A 33 -2.31 12.68 -3.26
N PHE A 34 -3.00 13.69 -3.76
CA PHE A 34 -3.21 14.97 -3.05
C PHE A 34 -4.26 14.98 -1.92
N ASP A 35 -5.00 13.89 -1.68
CA ASP A 35 -6.01 13.87 -0.61
C ASP A 35 -5.56 13.15 0.67
N LEU A 36 -4.57 12.24 0.57
CA LEU A 36 -4.18 11.35 1.67
C LEU A 36 -2.67 11.35 1.98
N PHE A 37 -1.86 12.00 1.13
CA PHE A 37 -0.41 12.05 1.24
C PHE A 37 0.08 13.45 0.88
N ASP A 38 1.13 13.91 1.58
CA ASP A 38 1.74 15.21 1.31
C ASP A 38 2.28 15.33 -0.12
N ASN A 39 2.76 14.21 -0.68
CA ASN A 39 3.26 14.09 -2.05
C ASN A 39 3.41 12.62 -2.46
N TYR A 40 3.83 12.39 -3.71
CA TYR A 40 4.04 11.05 -4.24
C TYR A 40 5.20 10.32 -3.55
N GLU A 41 6.23 11.02 -3.09
CA GLU A 41 7.32 10.41 -2.33
C GLU A 41 6.83 9.89 -0.98
N ASP A 42 5.98 10.66 -0.29
CA ASP A 42 5.43 10.31 1.02
C ASP A 42 4.61 9.03 0.95
N ARG A 43 3.74 8.93 -0.06
CA ARG A 43 3.00 7.70 -0.38
C ARG A 43 3.93 6.49 -0.52
N GLY A 44 5.04 6.66 -1.25
CA GLY A 44 6.05 5.61 -1.41
C GLY A 44 6.78 5.26 -0.11
N ARG A 45 7.08 6.25 0.74
CA ARG A 45 7.68 6.05 2.06
C ARG A 45 6.75 5.28 2.98
N GLN A 46 5.48 5.69 3.09
CA GLN A 46 4.49 5.00 3.92
C GLN A 46 4.31 3.54 3.50
N PHE A 47 4.31 3.24 2.19
CA PHE A 47 4.27 1.85 1.71
C PHE A 47 5.50 1.06 2.16
N LYS A 48 6.71 1.59 1.95
CA LYS A 48 7.96 0.92 2.37
C LYS A 48 8.00 0.72 3.88
N GLU A 49 7.55 1.69 4.66
CA GLU A 49 7.47 1.58 6.11
C GLU A 49 6.45 0.53 6.56
N ALA A 50 5.26 0.51 5.95
CA ALA A 50 4.25 -0.49 6.24
C ALA A 50 4.75 -1.90 5.92
N VAL A 51 5.41 -2.09 4.76
CA VAL A 51 6.01 -3.38 4.38
C VAL A 51 7.10 -3.82 5.36
N ARG A 52 7.94 -2.89 5.84
CA ARG A 52 8.99 -3.20 6.84
C ARG A 52 8.45 -3.49 8.24
N LYS A 53 7.19 -3.12 8.53
CA LYS A 53 6.52 -3.32 9.82
C LYS A 53 5.58 -4.53 9.84
N LEU A 54 5.46 -5.26 8.73
CA LEU A 54 4.79 -6.57 8.68
C LEU A 54 5.57 -7.59 9.50
#